data_AF-A0A1E1XV90-F1
#
_entry.id   AF-A0A1E1XV90-F1
#
_cell.length_a   1.000
_cell.length_b   1.000
_cell.length_c   1.000
_cell.angle_alpha   90.00
_cell.angle_beta   90.00
_cell.angle_gamma   90.00
#
_symmetry.space_group_name_H-M   'P 1'
#
loop_
_entity.id
_entity.type
_entity.pdbx_description
1 polymer ?
#
loop_
_entity_poly.entity_id
_entity_poly.type
_entity_poly.pdbx_seq_one_letter_code
_entity_poly.pdbx_strand_id
1 'polypeptide(L)'
;RTHKEVLPLVAIMSVATIGCLGFCCYSMMKPDVMCSRKNPIPSWMRYSADRKQKIYTSDKDWKLDERTAEVEKLRKEIGSTR
;
A
#
# COMPACT_ATOMS: atom_id res chain seq x y z
N ARG A 1 7.28 -16.33 41.14
CA ARG A 1 6.19 -15.75 40.30
C ARG A 1 5.61 -14.54 41.03
N THR A 2 6.40 -13.49 41.18
CA THR A 2 6.26 -12.57 42.32
C THR A 2 5.68 -11.21 41.95
N HIS A 3 5.47 -10.91 40.67
CA HIS A 3 4.90 -9.64 40.19
C HIS A 3 3.91 -9.86 39.05
N LYS A 4 2.68 -10.25 39.38
CA LYS A 4 1.60 -10.45 38.40
C LYS A 4 1.10 -9.12 37.80
N GLU A 5 1.38 -8.01 38.46
CA GLU A 5 1.06 -6.64 38.02
C GLU A 5 1.87 -6.18 36.78
N VAL A 6 2.99 -6.85 36.49
CA VAL A 6 3.86 -6.52 35.34
C VAL A 6 3.35 -7.17 34.05
N LEU A 7 2.48 -8.17 34.16
CA LEU A 7 1.88 -8.88 33.03
C LEU A 7 1.17 -7.95 32.03
N PRO A 8 0.27 -7.02 32.45
CA PRO A 8 -0.36 -6.08 31.52
C PRO A 8 0.65 -5.15 30.85
N LEU A 9 1.69 -4.71 31.56
CA LEU A 9 2.73 -3.85 31.00
C LEU A 9 3.50 -4.56 29.89
N VAL A 10 3.96 -5.78 30.15
CA VAL A 10 4.68 -6.61 29.17
C VAL A 10 3.78 -6.93 27.97
N ALA A 11 2.49 -7.18 28.19
CA ALA A 11 1.54 -7.41 27.11
C ALA A 11 1.46 -6.21 26.17
N ILE A 12 1.27 -4.99 26.68
CA ILE A 12 1.21 -3.77 25.87
C ILE A 12 2.53 -3.54 25.13
N MET A 13 3.67 -3.70 25.81
CA MET A 13 4.99 -3.55 25.19
C MET A 13 5.20 -4.57 24.06
N SER A 14 4.77 -5.82 24.24
CA SER A 14 4.87 -6.84 23.20
C SER A 14 4.02 -6.50 21.97
N VAL A 15 2.78 -6.06 22.17
CA VAL A 15 1.89 -5.67 21.07
C VAL A 15 2.45 -4.45 20.33
N ALA A 16 2.96 -3.46 21.06
CA ALA A 16 3.57 -2.26 20.47
C ALA A 16 4.82 -2.62 19.65
N THR A 17 5.74 -3.41 20.21
CA THR A 17 6.97 -3.80 19.51
C THR A 17 6.70 -4.64 18.26
N ILE A 18 5.81 -5.63 18.34
CA ILE A 18 5.39 -6.43 17.18
C ILE A 18 4.70 -5.55 16.14
N GLY A 19 3.83 -4.63 16.58
CA GLY A 19 3.14 -3.68 15.70
C GLY A 19 4.11 -2.76 14.96
N CYS A 20 5.11 -2.21 15.66
CA CYS A 20 6.15 -1.37 15.06
C CYS A 20 6.97 -2.13 14.02
N LEU A 21 7.43 -3.34 14.36
CA LEU A 21 8.20 -4.17 13.42
C LEU A 21 7.37 -4.53 12.18
N GLY A 22 6.12 -4.96 12.39
CA GLY A 22 5.18 -5.26 11.30
C GLY A 22 4.94 -4.06 10.39
N PHE A 23 4.76 -2.87 10.98
CA PHE A 23 4.57 -1.63 10.23
C PHE A 23 5.82 -1.22 9.44
N CYS A 24 7.01 -1.35 10.03
CA CYS A 24 8.29 -1.10 9.34
C CYS A 24 8.47 -2.04 8.15
N CYS A 25 8.22 -3.34 8.30
CA CYS A 25 8.29 -4.28 7.18
C CYS A 25 7.26 -3.95 6.10
N TYR A 26 6.01 -3.66 6.48
CA TYR A 26 4.94 -3.30 5.54
C TYR A 26 5.28 -2.02 4.75
N SER A 27 5.79 -0.98 5.40
CA SER A 27 6.14 0.28 4.74
C SER A 27 7.30 0.11 3.76
N MET A 28 8.29 -0.74 4.08
CA MET A 28 9.37 -1.07 3.15
C MET A 28 8.88 -1.84 1.91
N MET A 29 7.89 -2.73 2.07
CA MET A 29 7.30 -3.49 0.94
C MET A 29 6.42 -2.63 0.03
N LYS A 30 5.98 -1.47 0.49
CA LYS A 30 5.19 -0.50 -0.30
C LYS A 30 5.99 0.78 -0.55
N PRO A 31 7.10 0.72 -1.32
CA PRO A 31 7.91 1.90 -1.61
C PRO A 31 7.12 2.94 -2.41
N ASP A 32 6.90 4.09 -1.80
CA ASP A 32 6.27 5.24 -2.45
C ASP A 32 7.17 5.89 -3.50
N VAL A 33 6.70 6.99 -4.10
CA VAL A 33 7.40 7.81 -5.13
C VAL A 33 8.91 7.98 -4.90
N MET A 34 9.34 8.12 -3.64
CA MET A 34 10.73 8.39 -3.27
C MET A 34 11.68 7.25 -3.66
N CYS A 35 11.28 5.99 -3.47
CA CYS A 35 12.04 4.81 -3.90
C CYS A 35 11.73 4.43 -5.36
N SER A 36 10.55 4.79 -5.84
CA SER A 36 10.09 4.51 -7.22
C SER A 36 10.75 5.37 -8.30
N ARG A 37 11.49 6.44 -7.93
CA ARG A 37 12.06 7.45 -8.84
C ARG A 37 12.92 6.89 -9.99
N LYS A 38 13.50 5.69 -9.83
CA LYS A 38 14.37 5.04 -10.83
C LYS A 38 13.63 4.33 -11.97
N ASN A 39 12.31 4.22 -11.88
CA ASN A 39 11.52 3.47 -12.86
C ASN A 39 10.89 4.42 -13.88
N PRO A 40 10.72 3.98 -15.14
CA PRO A 40 10.12 4.79 -16.20
C PRO A 40 8.62 5.05 -15.98
N ILE A 41 7.93 4.17 -15.25
CA ILE A 41 6.49 4.30 -14.97
C ILE A 41 6.30 4.97 -13.61
N PRO A 42 5.56 6.11 -13.54
CA PRO A 42 5.25 6.76 -12.27
C PRO A 42 4.56 5.81 -11.28
N SER A 43 4.82 5.94 -9.98
CA SER A 43 4.31 5.00 -8.96
C SER A 43 2.78 4.94 -8.92
N TRP A 44 2.10 6.08 -9.07
CA TRP A 44 0.63 6.14 -9.09
C TRP A 44 0.00 5.48 -10.32
N MET A 45 0.77 5.27 -11.40
CA MET A 45 0.31 4.57 -12.61
C MET A 45 0.49 3.05 -12.54
N ARG A 46 1.11 2.51 -11.49
CA ARG A 46 1.32 1.05 -11.33
C ARG A 46 0.16 0.36 -10.62
N TYR A 47 -0.65 1.13 -9.91
CA TYR A 47 -1.70 0.60 -9.07
C TYR A 47 -3.04 0.69 -9.80
N SER A 48 -3.66 -0.47 -10.05
CA SER A 48 -5.02 -0.54 -10.57
C SER A 48 -6.01 -0.26 -9.45
N ALA A 49 -7.01 0.58 -9.73
CA ALA A 49 -8.11 0.86 -8.79
C ALA A 49 -8.95 -0.40 -8.49
N ASP A 50 -9.02 -1.33 -9.45
CA ASP A 50 -9.79 -2.58 -9.33
C ASP A 50 -9.19 -3.62 -8.36
N ARG A 51 -7.95 -3.38 -7.87
CA ARG A 51 -7.30 -4.29 -6.92
C ARG A 51 -7.09 -3.61 -5.59
N LYS A 52 -7.42 -4.32 -4.52
CA LYS A 52 -7.16 -3.89 -3.14
C LYS A 52 -5.66 -3.68 -2.92
N GLN A 53 -5.24 -2.42 -2.71
CA GLN A 53 -3.82 -2.06 -2.61
C GLN A 53 -3.27 -2.09 -1.17
N LYS A 54 -4.14 -2.04 -0.16
CA LYS A 54 -3.78 -1.93 1.26
C LYS A 54 -4.37 -3.10 2.05
N ILE A 55 -3.75 -3.44 3.20
CA ILE A 55 -4.22 -4.51 4.09
C ILE A 55 -5.69 -4.31 4.46
N TYR A 56 -6.04 -3.08 4.82
CA TYR A 56 -7.40 -2.64 5.02
C TYR A 56 -7.80 -1.65 3.93
N THR A 57 -8.91 -1.91 3.27
CA THR A 57 -9.55 -1.01 2.31
C THR A 57 -11.03 -1.24 2.50
N SER A 58 -11.76 -0.21 2.92
CA SER A 58 -13.22 -0.26 2.96
C SER A 58 -13.73 -0.45 1.54
N ASP A 59 -14.76 -1.28 1.35
CA ASP A 59 -15.45 -1.40 0.06
C ASP A 59 -15.93 -0.02 -0.35
N LYS A 60 -15.25 0.53 -1.35
CA LYS A 60 -15.67 1.71 -2.09
C LYS A 60 -15.98 1.18 -3.48
N ASP A 61 -17.19 1.45 -3.97
CA ASP A 61 -17.59 1.18 -5.35
C ASP A 61 -16.83 2.12 -6.30
N TRP A 62 -15.52 1.93 -6.41
CA TRP A 62 -14.67 2.72 -7.30
C TRP A 62 -14.79 2.14 -8.71
N LYS A 63 -15.89 2.45 -9.38
CA LYS A 63 -16.04 2.14 -10.81
C LYS A 63 -15.10 3.04 -11.60
N LEU A 64 -14.33 2.44 -12.52
CA LEU A 64 -13.53 3.19 -13.48
C LEU A 64 -14.48 4.05 -14.31
N ASP A 65 -14.35 5.37 -14.22
CA ASP A 65 -15.13 6.29 -15.04
C ASP A 65 -14.78 6.08 -16.52
N GLU A 66 -15.73 6.27 -17.43
CA GLU A 66 -15.53 6.04 -18.88
C GLU A 66 -14.36 6.88 -19.40
N ARG A 67 -14.22 8.09 -18.88
CA ARG A 67 -13.12 9.02 -19.16
C ARG A 67 -11.76 8.45 -18.76
N THR A 68 -11.67 7.82 -17.60
CA THR A 68 -10.43 7.18 -17.14
C THR A 68 -10.07 5.95 -17.98
N ALA A 69 -11.07 5.17 -18.42
CA ALA A 69 -10.87 4.02 -19.31
C ALA A 69 -10.34 4.44 -20.69
N GLU A 70 -10.87 5.53 -21.25
CA GLU A 70 -10.44 6.06 -22.55
C GLU A 70 -9.00 6.58 -22.50
N VAL A 71 -8.64 7.32 -21.45
CA VAL A 71 -7.26 7.81 -21.23
C VAL A 71 -6.27 6.64 -21.09
N GLU A 72 -6.65 5.55 -20.43
CA GLU A 72 -5.80 4.35 -20.36
C GLU A 72 -5.61 3.66 -21.71
N LYS A 73 -6.65 3.60 -22.55
CA LYS A 73 -6.57 3.04 -23.91
C LYS A 73 -5.65 3.86 -24.80
N LEU A 74 -5.89 5.17 -24.89
CA LEU A 74 -5.07 6.10 -25.67
C LEU A 74 -3.59 6.04 -25.26
N ARG A 75 -3.33 5.92 -23.95
CA ARG A 75 -1.97 5.74 -23.44
C ARG A 75 -1.33 4.44 -23.92
N LYS A 76 -2.04 3.30 -23.89
CA LYS A 76 -1.50 2.02 -24.36
C LYS A 76 -1.16 2.08 -25.85
N GLU A 77 -1.98 2.78 -26.63
CA GLU A 77 -1.74 2.99 -28.07
C GLU A 77 -0.49 3.84 -28.32
N ILE A 78 -0.33 4.97 -27.62
CA ILE A 78 0.84 5.86 -27.72
C ILE A 78 2.11 5.22 -27.15
N GLY A 79 1.99 4.44 -26.07
CA GLY A 79 3.11 3.75 -25.43
C GLY A 79 3.58 2.50 -26.16
N SER A 80 2.70 1.88 -26.97
CA SER A 80 3.04 0.74 -27.83
C SER A 80 3.68 1.17 -29.16
N THR A 81 3.56 2.45 -29.54
CA THR A 81 4.13 3.01 -30.76
C THR A 81 5.57 3.53 -30.58
N ARG A 82 6.15 3.38 -29.38
CA ARG A 82 7.52 3.79 -29.04
C ARG A 82 8.34 2.60 -28.59
#